data_AF-A0A7V5T741-F1
#
_entry.id   AF-A0A7V5T741-F1
#
_cell.length_a   1.000
_cell.length_b   1.000
_cell.length_c   1.000
_cell.angle_alpha   90.00
_cell.angle_beta   90.00
_cell.angle_gamma   90.00
#
_symmetry.space_group_name_H-M   'P 1'
#
loop_
_entity.id
_entity.type
_entity.pdbx_description
1 polymer ?
#
loop_
_entity_poly.entity_id
_entity_poly.type
_entity_poly.pdbx_seq_one_letter_code
_entity_poly.pdbx_strand_id
1 'polypeptide(L)'
;MAAPPSVTSSEGARDFVQGLGVFDATLLVVGIMIGSGILIVSADMARQIGGPGGWLLAWGIAGLLTLAGALFYGEWAAMMPWAGGQYVFLREACSPLWGFLYGWTLFLVIQTGMIAVVSVAFVRFLGVLWSVIAEDRCLIPPGHLSEGWALLVQGLWAAALVLLRTFHPETGTYGNLYSNLLDYVISAALLFYILTILGIFRLRAKWPDRERPYRVWGYPIVPALYIVGAGTTLAVLLHHRTATTWLGFILVLAGVPVYGLLRYIRARIGA
;
A
#
# COMPACT_ATOMS: atom_id res chain seq x y z
N MET A 1 22.06 19.84 -17.28
CA MET A 1 21.58 20.57 -16.09
C MET A 1 20.05 20.63 -16.19
N ALA A 2 19.33 19.69 -15.57
CA ALA A 2 17.88 19.79 -15.44
C ALA A 2 17.62 20.37 -14.04
N ALA A 3 17.10 21.60 -14.00
CA ALA A 3 16.76 22.27 -12.75
C ALA A 3 15.76 21.42 -11.96
N PRO A 4 15.77 21.48 -10.61
CA PRO A 4 14.65 20.99 -9.83
C PRO A 4 13.36 21.65 -10.35
N PRO A 5 12.20 20.97 -10.35
CA PRO A 5 10.94 21.62 -10.69
C PRO A 5 10.82 22.86 -9.79
N SER A 6 10.75 24.03 -10.42
CA SER A 6 10.56 25.30 -9.74
C SER A 6 9.17 25.27 -9.13
N VAL A 7 9.07 24.81 -7.89
CA VAL A 7 7.96 25.14 -7.02
C VAL A 7 8.02 26.66 -6.93
N THR A 8 7.05 27.35 -7.54
CA THR A 8 6.85 28.78 -7.31
C THR A 8 6.76 28.96 -5.80
N SER A 9 7.83 29.47 -5.21
CA SER A 9 7.92 29.76 -3.79
C SER A 9 6.88 30.84 -3.51
N SER A 10 5.71 30.42 -3.05
CA SER A 10 4.73 31.34 -2.48
C SER A 10 5.42 32.03 -1.30
N GLU A 11 5.80 33.29 -1.49
CA GLU A 11 6.29 34.18 -0.46
C GLU A 11 5.30 34.15 0.71
N GLY A 12 5.67 33.47 1.81
CA GLY A 12 4.83 33.35 3.01
C GLY A 12 4.69 31.94 3.60
N ALA A 13 5.13 30.88 2.92
CA ALA A 13 5.16 29.55 3.54
C ALA A 13 6.28 29.50 4.58
N ARG A 14 5.93 29.47 5.87
CA ARG A 14 6.89 29.14 6.93
C ARG A 14 7.46 27.76 6.62
N ASP A 15 8.75 27.71 6.28
CA ASP A 15 9.43 26.44 6.06
C ASP A 15 9.35 25.59 7.34
N PHE A 16 9.08 24.30 7.17
CA PHE A 16 8.95 23.39 8.30
C PHE A 16 10.29 23.26 9.04
N VAL A 17 10.25 23.30 10.37
CA VAL A 17 11.43 23.05 11.19
C VAL A 17 11.81 21.57 11.05
N GLN A 18 13.06 21.29 10.66
CA GLN A 18 13.60 19.94 10.59
C GLN A 18 13.86 19.39 12.01
N GLY A 19 12.79 18.91 12.66
CA GLY A 19 12.83 18.46 14.05
C GLY A 19 12.91 16.94 14.26
N LEU A 20 12.70 16.12 13.22
CA LEU A 20 12.69 14.67 13.35
C LEU A 20 14.10 14.09 13.31
N GLY A 21 14.55 13.56 14.44
CA GLY A 21 15.79 12.79 14.53
C GLY A 21 15.63 11.33 14.10
N VAL A 22 16.72 10.57 14.16
CA VAL A 22 16.72 9.13 13.86
C VAL A 22 15.79 8.37 14.81
N PHE A 23 15.79 8.76 16.09
CA PHE A 23 14.92 8.15 17.09
C PHE A 23 13.44 8.39 16.78
N ASP A 24 13.05 9.63 16.48
CA ASP A 24 11.67 9.99 16.15
C ASP A 24 11.20 9.28 14.88
N ALA A 25 12.04 9.25 13.84
CA ALA A 25 11.76 8.55 12.59
C ALA A 25 11.61 7.03 12.83
N THR A 26 12.44 6.44 13.68
CA THR A 26 12.35 5.01 14.02
C THR A 26 11.05 4.71 14.77
N LEU A 27 10.70 5.51 15.79
CA LEU A 27 9.46 5.34 16.53
C LEU A 27 8.22 5.51 15.65
N LEU A 28 8.25 6.48 14.74
CA LEU A 28 7.18 6.67 13.76
C LEU A 28 7.01 5.42 12.90
N VAL A 29 8.11 4.87 12.37
CA VAL A 29 8.07 3.64 11.56
C VAL A 29 7.58 2.44 12.37
N VAL A 30 8.04 2.26 13.61
CA VAL A 30 7.57 1.18 14.50
C VAL A 30 6.06 1.31 14.75
N GLY A 31 5.58 2.52 15.02
CA GLY A 31 4.18 2.80 15.31
C GLY A 31 3.24 2.54 14.12
N ILE A 32 3.66 2.82 12.88
CA ILE A 32 2.85 2.53 11.70
C ILE A 32 2.92 1.06 11.26
N MET A 33 3.95 0.31 11.69
CA MET A 33 4.17 -1.08 11.27
C MET A 33 3.48 -2.09 12.18
N ILE A 34 3.46 -1.84 13.50
CA ILE A 34 2.79 -2.70 14.46
C ILE A 34 1.28 -2.41 14.42
N GLY A 35 0.54 -3.25 13.69
CA GLY A 35 -0.92 -3.15 13.55
C GLY A 35 -1.66 -4.40 14.01
N SER A 36 -2.98 -4.42 13.76
CA SER A 36 -3.87 -5.54 14.11
C SER A 36 -3.50 -6.88 13.46
N GLY A 37 -2.69 -6.87 12.40
CA GLY A 37 -2.24 -8.07 11.69
C GLY A 37 -1.51 -9.07 12.58
N ILE A 38 -0.74 -8.61 13.58
CA ILE A 38 -0.03 -9.50 14.51
C ILE A 38 -0.99 -10.34 15.36
N LEU A 39 -2.21 -9.85 15.62
CA LEU A 39 -3.21 -10.55 16.41
C LEU A 39 -4.12 -11.40 15.54
N ILE A 40 -4.58 -10.86 14.40
CA ILE A 40 -5.59 -11.50 13.56
C ILE A 40 -4.94 -12.48 12.57
N VAL A 41 -4.05 -11.99 11.71
CA VAL A 41 -3.44 -12.80 10.64
C VAL A 41 -2.56 -13.91 11.23
N SER A 42 -1.80 -13.60 12.29
CA SER A 42 -0.98 -14.62 12.97
C SER A 42 -1.80 -15.78 13.51
N ALA A 43 -2.97 -15.49 14.11
CA ALA A 43 -3.86 -16.51 14.63
C ALA A 43 -4.48 -17.33 13.49
N ASP A 44 -4.86 -16.69 12.39
CA ASP A 44 -5.34 -17.38 11.19
C ASP A 44 -4.26 -18.29 10.58
N MET A 45 -3.01 -17.82 10.50
CA MET A 45 -1.87 -18.62 10.04
C MET A 45 -1.60 -19.79 10.96
N ALA A 46 -1.59 -19.58 12.28
CA ALA A 46 -1.32 -20.63 13.26
C ALA A 46 -2.36 -21.77 13.22
N ARG A 47 -3.60 -21.48 12.84
CA ARG A 47 -4.66 -22.49 12.65
C ARG A 47 -4.50 -23.31 11.38
N GLN A 48 -3.89 -22.74 10.35
CA GLN A 48 -3.75 -23.35 9.03
C GLN A 48 -2.41 -24.07 8.85
N ILE A 49 -1.37 -23.58 9.50
CA ILE A 49 -0.03 -24.16 9.43
C ILE A 49 0.07 -25.29 10.46
N GLY A 50 0.41 -26.49 10.00
CA GLY A 50 0.41 -27.73 10.79
C GLY A 50 1.42 -27.84 11.95
N GLY A 51 2.00 -26.72 12.42
CA GLY A 51 2.83 -26.70 13.62
C GLY A 51 3.55 -25.39 13.89
N PRO A 52 4.04 -25.17 15.13
CA PRO A 52 4.73 -23.93 15.53
C PRO A 52 5.98 -23.61 14.71
N GLY A 53 6.73 -24.65 14.30
CA GLY A 53 7.94 -24.49 13.50
C GLY A 53 7.66 -23.90 12.12
N GLY A 54 6.60 -24.37 11.44
CA GLY A 54 6.18 -23.83 10.15
C GLY A 54 5.69 -22.38 10.27
N TRP A 55 5.01 -22.06 11.38
CA TRP A 55 4.53 -20.70 11.65
C TRP A 55 5.69 -19.72 11.87
N LEU A 56 6.69 -20.09 12.68
CA LEU A 56 7.90 -19.29 12.89
C LEU A 56 8.72 -19.14 11.60
N LEU A 57 8.81 -20.20 10.79
CA LEU A 57 9.50 -20.15 9.50
C LEU A 57 8.81 -19.18 8.54
N ALA A 58 7.48 -19.18 8.47
CA ALA A 58 6.74 -18.23 7.64
C ALA A 58 6.99 -16.78 8.08
N TRP A 59 7.02 -16.51 9.39
CA TRP A 59 7.39 -15.20 9.94
C TRP A 59 8.83 -14.81 9.60
N GLY A 60 9.78 -15.75 9.72
CA GLY A 60 11.17 -15.52 9.37
C GLY A 60 11.33 -15.16 7.89
N ILE A 61 10.67 -15.89 6.99
CA ILE A 61 10.70 -15.63 5.55
C ILE A 61 10.09 -14.25 5.24
N ALA A 62 8.91 -13.93 5.80
CA ALA A 62 8.26 -12.64 5.61
C ALA A 62 9.11 -11.48 6.16
N GLY A 63 9.75 -11.67 7.31
CA GLY A 63 10.66 -10.69 7.91
C GLY A 63 11.91 -10.45 7.05
N LEU A 64 12.52 -11.51 6.55
CA LEU A 64 13.68 -11.41 5.64
C LEU A 64 13.31 -10.70 4.32
N LEU A 65 12.15 -11.02 3.75
CA LEU A 65 11.63 -10.33 2.57
C LEU A 65 11.40 -8.84 2.84
N THR A 66 10.81 -8.51 3.99
CA THR A 66 10.54 -7.12 4.39
C THR A 66 11.84 -6.35 4.62
N LEU A 67 12.83 -6.96 5.28
CA LEU A 67 14.15 -6.38 5.50
C LEU A 67 14.86 -6.11 4.18
N ALA A 68 14.84 -7.07 3.25
CA ALA A 68 15.36 -6.89 1.90
C ALA A 68 14.72 -5.64 1.25
N GLY A 69 13.38 -5.54 1.28
CA GLY A 69 12.62 -4.36 0.85
C GLY A 69 13.15 -3.06 1.45
N ALA A 70 13.26 -3.00 2.78
CA ALA A 70 13.68 -1.81 3.52
C ALA A 70 15.08 -1.32 3.12
N LEU A 71 16.03 -2.23 2.87
CA LEU A 71 17.36 -1.86 2.40
C LEU A 71 17.31 -1.13 1.04
N PHE A 72 16.41 -1.53 0.13
CA PHE A 72 16.22 -0.79 -1.13
C PHE A 72 15.67 0.59 -0.91
N TYR A 73 14.63 0.72 -0.08
CA TYR A 73 14.05 2.01 0.25
C TYR A 73 15.09 2.95 0.89
N GLY A 74 16.06 2.42 1.62
CA GLY A 74 17.22 3.17 2.13
C GLY A 74 18.06 3.83 1.03
N GLU A 75 18.39 3.10 -0.05
CA GLU A 75 19.14 3.67 -1.20
C GLU A 75 18.34 4.75 -1.92
N TRP A 76 17.05 4.50 -2.16
CA TRP A 76 16.17 5.47 -2.80
C TRP A 76 16.00 6.75 -1.97
N ALA A 77 15.75 6.61 -0.66
CA ALA A 77 15.56 7.73 0.25
C ALA A 77 16.84 8.57 0.41
N ALA A 78 18.00 7.92 0.47
CA ALA A 78 19.29 8.62 0.54
C ALA A 78 19.63 9.35 -0.77
N MET A 79 19.25 8.80 -1.93
CA MET A 79 19.55 9.37 -3.24
C MET A 79 18.58 10.51 -3.62
N MET A 80 17.33 10.45 -3.16
CA MET A 80 16.31 11.48 -3.41
C MET A 80 15.60 11.87 -2.11
N PRO A 81 16.20 12.75 -1.30
CA PRO A 81 15.65 13.21 -0.02
C PRO A 81 14.55 14.27 -0.23
N TRP A 82 13.62 14.00 -1.15
CA TRP A 82 12.50 14.89 -1.45
C TRP A 82 11.22 14.38 -0.76
N ALA A 83 10.33 15.30 -0.41
CA ALA A 83 9.01 14.94 0.07
C ALA A 83 8.22 14.22 -1.05
N GLY A 84 7.78 12.99 -0.77
CA GLY A 84 6.90 12.22 -1.67
C GLY A 84 7.21 10.72 -1.78
N GLY A 85 8.32 10.23 -1.22
CA GLY A 85 8.60 8.79 -1.07
C GLY A 85 8.43 7.99 -2.37
N GLN A 86 7.70 6.88 -2.31
CA GLN A 86 7.54 5.95 -3.44
C GLN A 86 6.92 6.58 -4.70
N TYR A 87 6.08 7.62 -4.55
CA TYR A 87 5.55 8.37 -5.69
C TYR A 87 6.67 9.01 -6.51
N VAL A 88 7.59 9.69 -5.83
CA VAL A 88 8.75 10.33 -6.47
C VAL A 88 9.64 9.28 -7.11
N PHE A 89 9.88 8.16 -6.42
CA PHE A 89 10.73 7.08 -6.91
C PHE A 89 10.23 6.53 -8.25
N LEU A 90 8.94 6.17 -8.33
CA LEU A 90 8.34 5.65 -9.55
C LEU A 90 8.26 6.68 -10.67
N ARG A 91 7.98 7.95 -10.32
CA ARG A 91 7.95 9.06 -11.27
C ARG A 91 9.29 9.23 -11.99
N GLU A 92 10.38 9.22 -11.22
CA GLU A 92 11.72 9.47 -11.77
C GLU A 92 12.36 8.24 -12.43
N ALA A 93 12.08 7.04 -11.91
CA ALA A 93 12.58 5.80 -12.46
C ALA A 93 11.90 5.46 -13.79
N CYS A 94 10.57 5.50 -13.81
CA CYS A 94 9.77 4.95 -14.89
C CYS A 94 9.22 6.05 -15.80
N SER A 95 8.23 6.81 -15.31
CA SER A 95 7.65 7.98 -15.99
C SER A 95 6.61 8.68 -15.09
N PRO A 96 6.14 9.90 -15.45
CA PRO A 96 5.07 10.59 -14.74
C PRO A 96 3.76 9.80 -14.59
N LEU A 97 3.45 8.93 -15.55
CA LEU A 97 2.28 8.05 -15.48
C LEU A 97 2.38 7.09 -14.29
N TRP A 98 3.53 6.46 -14.07
CA TRP A 98 3.71 5.49 -12.98
C TRP A 98 3.67 6.15 -11.61
N GLY A 99 4.20 7.36 -11.48
CA GLY A 99 4.00 8.18 -10.29
C GLY A 99 2.51 8.44 -10.05
N PHE A 100 1.78 8.91 -11.08
CA PHE A 100 0.34 9.16 -10.97
C PHE A 100 -0.45 7.90 -10.58
N LEU A 101 -0.22 6.77 -11.25
CA LEU A 101 -0.92 5.52 -10.96
C LEU A 101 -0.67 5.04 -9.53
N TYR A 102 0.56 5.20 -9.02
CA TYR A 102 0.85 4.93 -7.62
C TYR A 102 0.08 5.88 -6.70
N GLY A 103 0.09 7.19 -6.95
CA GLY A 103 -0.66 8.16 -6.14
C GLY A 103 -2.17 7.92 -6.15
N TRP A 104 -2.73 7.61 -7.32
CA TRP A 104 -4.12 7.20 -7.52
C TRP A 104 -4.48 5.98 -6.67
N THR A 105 -3.65 4.94 -6.74
CA THR A 105 -3.86 3.70 -6.00
C THR A 105 -3.65 3.88 -4.50
N LEU A 106 -2.65 4.66 -4.13
CA LEU A 106 -2.34 4.99 -2.73
C LEU A 106 -3.54 5.67 -2.08
N PHE A 107 -4.15 6.64 -2.77
CA PHE A 107 -5.30 7.38 -2.26
C PHE A 107 -6.57 6.54 -2.25
N LEU A 108 -6.94 5.90 -3.37
CA LEU A 108 -8.24 5.25 -3.53
C LEU A 108 -8.31 3.81 -3.02
N VAL A 109 -7.19 3.11 -2.95
CA VAL A 109 -7.18 1.68 -2.61
C VAL A 109 -6.40 1.43 -1.33
N ILE A 110 -5.15 1.89 -1.25
CA ILE A 110 -4.27 1.52 -0.15
C ILE A 110 -4.71 2.22 1.13
N GLN A 111 -4.80 3.56 1.14
CA GLN A 111 -5.14 4.27 2.38
C GLN A 111 -6.59 4.03 2.82
N THR A 112 -7.54 4.09 1.89
CA THR A 112 -8.95 3.78 2.17
C THR A 112 -9.12 2.34 2.69
N GLY A 113 -8.49 1.37 2.03
CA GLY A 113 -8.57 -0.04 2.40
C GLY A 113 -7.92 -0.33 3.75
N MET A 114 -6.75 0.27 4.04
CA MET A 114 -6.11 0.10 5.34
C MET A 114 -6.95 0.69 6.48
N ILE A 115 -7.59 1.85 6.28
CA ILE A 115 -8.54 2.42 7.25
C ILE A 115 -9.74 1.49 7.47
N ALA A 116 -10.25 0.86 6.41
CA ALA A 116 -11.33 -0.11 6.51
C ALA A 116 -10.90 -1.36 7.29
N VAL A 117 -9.72 -1.92 6.98
CA VAL A 117 -9.12 -3.08 7.67
C VAL A 117 -8.95 -2.82 9.17
N VAL A 118 -8.42 -1.64 9.54
CA VAL A 118 -8.22 -1.25 10.94
C VAL A 118 -9.56 -1.07 11.65
N SER A 119 -10.55 -0.47 10.98
CA SER A 119 -11.91 -0.31 11.52
C SER A 119 -12.57 -1.67 11.80
N VAL A 120 -12.48 -2.62 10.86
CA VAL A 120 -13.00 -3.98 11.03
C VAL A 120 -12.30 -4.69 12.19
N ALA A 121 -10.97 -4.56 12.30
CA ALA A 121 -10.23 -5.12 13.43
C ALA A 121 -10.69 -4.54 14.77
N PHE A 122 -10.87 -3.22 14.85
CA PHE A 122 -11.37 -2.56 16.05
C PHE A 122 -12.76 -3.07 16.45
N VAL A 123 -13.70 -3.12 15.51
CA VAL A 123 -15.07 -3.64 15.74
C VAL A 123 -15.03 -5.09 16.20
N ARG A 124 -14.17 -5.93 15.59
CA ARG A 124 -14.00 -7.32 15.97
C ARG A 124 -13.53 -7.49 17.42
N PHE A 125 -12.57 -6.69 17.87
CA PHE A 125 -12.12 -6.73 19.27
C PHE A 125 -13.14 -6.11 20.23
N LEU A 126 -13.80 -5.03 19.84
CA LEU A 126 -14.84 -4.40 20.64
C LEU A 126 -16.06 -5.32 20.81
N GLY A 127 -16.42 -6.08 19.78
CA GLY A 127 -17.50 -7.08 19.81
C GLY A 127 -17.28 -8.21 20.81
N VAL A 128 -16.02 -8.50 21.19
CA VAL A 128 -15.69 -9.43 22.28
C VAL A 128 -16.14 -8.88 23.64
N LEU A 129 -15.99 -7.56 23.84
CA LEU A 129 -16.42 -6.90 25.08
C LEU A 129 -17.92 -6.63 25.08
N TRP A 130 -18.47 -6.29 23.92
CA TRP A 130 -19.87 -5.91 23.76
C TRP A 130 -20.49 -6.57 22.52
N SER A 131 -21.14 -7.72 22.73
CA SER A 131 -21.65 -8.59 21.65
C SER A 131 -22.71 -7.95 20.75
N VAL A 132 -23.23 -6.77 21.10
CA VAL A 132 -24.14 -5.98 20.25
C VAL A 132 -23.40 -5.38 19.05
N ILE A 133 -22.09 -5.10 19.17
CA ILE A 133 -21.25 -4.42 18.16
C ILE A 133 -20.49 -5.43 17.28
N ALA A 134 -20.98 -6.66 17.15
CA ALA A 134 -20.29 -7.70 16.42
C ALA A 134 -20.22 -7.39 14.89
N GLU A 135 -19.11 -7.78 14.25
CA GLU A 135 -18.81 -7.47 12.83
C GLU A 135 -19.81 -8.06 11.82
N ASP A 136 -20.63 -9.02 12.27
CA ASP A 136 -21.72 -9.65 11.53
C ASP A 136 -23.06 -8.91 11.65
N ARG A 137 -23.16 -7.89 12.51
CA ARG A 137 -24.39 -7.11 12.75
C ARG A 137 -24.27 -5.69 12.22
N CYS A 138 -25.18 -5.32 11.32
CA CYS A 138 -25.32 -3.95 10.84
C CYS A 138 -26.15 -3.14 11.86
N LEU A 139 -25.49 -2.30 12.65
CA LEU A 139 -26.15 -1.48 13.68
C LEU A 139 -26.92 -0.27 13.12
N ILE A 140 -26.50 0.27 11.98
CA ILE A 140 -27.10 1.45 11.35
C ILE A 140 -27.46 1.09 9.90
N PRO A 141 -28.75 1.04 9.54
CA PRO A 141 -29.18 0.87 8.15
C PRO A 141 -28.63 2.00 7.28
N PRO A 142 -28.28 1.74 6.01
CA PRO A 142 -27.56 2.69 5.13
C PRO A 142 -28.36 3.96 4.69
N GLY A 143 -29.35 4.40 5.46
CA GLY A 143 -30.25 5.52 5.12
C GLY A 143 -29.90 6.88 5.72
N HIS A 144 -29.10 6.99 6.78
CA HIS A 144 -28.92 8.26 7.53
C HIS A 144 -27.46 8.67 7.76
N LEU A 145 -26.73 8.98 6.68
CA LEU A 145 -25.36 9.51 6.81
C LEU A 145 -25.21 10.84 6.04
N SER A 146 -25.49 11.94 6.75
CA SER A 146 -25.01 13.32 6.53
C SER A 146 -24.17 13.64 7.78
N GLU A 147 -22.96 14.20 7.79
CA GLU A 147 -22.44 15.41 7.16
C GLU A 147 -20.91 15.31 7.26
N GLY A 148 -20.20 15.31 6.13
CA GLY A 148 -18.75 15.09 6.08
C GLY A 148 -18.33 14.43 4.78
N TRP A 149 -18.57 15.10 3.65
CA TRP A 149 -18.49 14.51 2.31
C TRP A 149 -17.18 13.78 2.01
N ALA A 150 -16.02 14.21 2.53
CA ALA A 150 -14.76 13.50 2.32
C ALA A 150 -14.67 12.17 3.10
N LEU A 151 -15.08 12.17 4.37
CA LEU A 151 -15.09 10.97 5.23
C LEU A 151 -16.27 10.05 4.89
N LEU A 152 -17.38 10.61 4.42
CA LEU A 152 -18.53 9.85 3.92
C LEU A 152 -18.25 9.26 2.55
N VAL A 153 -17.60 9.96 1.61
CA VAL A 153 -17.19 9.35 0.34
C VAL A 153 -16.08 8.33 0.58
N GLN A 154 -15.13 8.60 1.46
CA GLN A 154 -14.09 7.62 1.82
C GLN A 154 -14.67 6.44 2.62
N GLY A 155 -15.64 6.68 3.48
CA GLY A 155 -16.38 5.69 4.25
C GLY A 155 -17.39 4.92 3.41
N LEU A 156 -17.99 5.52 2.39
CA LEU A 156 -18.91 4.91 1.42
C LEU A 156 -18.11 4.18 0.35
N TRP A 157 -16.91 4.62 0.02
CA TRP A 157 -15.95 3.90 -0.81
C TRP A 157 -15.33 2.72 -0.06
N ALA A 158 -14.94 2.90 1.20
CA ALA A 158 -14.56 1.81 2.09
C ALA A 158 -15.74 0.86 2.30
N ALA A 159 -16.95 1.36 2.49
CA ALA A 159 -18.17 0.57 2.56
C ALA A 159 -18.47 -0.10 1.21
N ALA A 160 -18.17 0.51 0.06
CA ALA A 160 -18.31 -0.11 -1.25
C ALA A 160 -17.29 -1.23 -1.44
N LEU A 161 -16.04 -1.05 -1.00
CA LEU A 161 -15.01 -2.10 -0.96
C LEU A 161 -15.39 -3.22 0.02
N VAL A 162 -16.05 -2.89 1.13
CA VAL A 162 -16.61 -3.83 2.12
C VAL A 162 -17.85 -4.55 1.57
N LEU A 163 -18.73 -3.84 0.84
CA LEU A 163 -19.96 -4.34 0.21
C LEU A 163 -19.66 -5.11 -1.07
N LEU A 164 -18.47 -4.94 -1.66
CA LEU A 164 -17.80 -5.90 -2.54
C LEU A 164 -17.37 -7.16 -1.77
N ARG A 165 -18.21 -7.57 -0.81
CA ARG A 165 -18.14 -8.77 -0.03
C ARG A 165 -18.29 -9.92 -1.01
N THR A 166 -17.21 -10.68 -1.19
CA THR A 166 -17.18 -11.86 -2.06
C THR A 166 -18.20 -12.87 -1.55
N PHE A 167 -19.39 -12.87 -2.14
CA PHE A 167 -20.40 -13.90 -1.95
C PHE A 167 -19.92 -15.12 -2.73
N HIS A 168 -19.60 -16.22 -2.04
CA HIS A 168 -19.28 -17.48 -2.70
C HIS A 168 -20.59 -18.16 -3.10
N PRO A 169 -20.95 -18.20 -4.40
CA PRO A 169 -22.24 -18.73 -4.84
C PRO A 169 -22.38 -20.22 -4.53
N GLU A 170 -21.25 -20.93 -4.45
CA GLU A 170 -21.19 -22.38 -4.24
C GLU A 170 -21.40 -22.80 -2.78
N THR A 171 -21.04 -21.96 -1.81
CA THR A 171 -21.15 -22.30 -0.38
C THR A 171 -22.22 -21.49 0.35
N GLY A 172 -22.79 -20.45 -0.28
CA GLY A 172 -23.79 -19.57 0.33
C GLY A 172 -23.26 -18.76 1.53
N THR A 173 -21.95 -18.80 1.78
CA THR A 173 -21.30 -18.15 2.93
C THR A 173 -20.47 -16.95 2.47
N TYR A 174 -20.46 -15.92 3.29
CA TYR A 174 -19.58 -14.78 3.09
C TYR A 174 -18.18 -15.06 3.67
N GLY A 175 -17.12 -14.69 2.94
CA GLY A 175 -15.74 -14.81 3.42
C GLY A 175 -15.39 -13.88 4.59
N ASN A 176 -14.17 -14.03 5.14
CA ASN A 176 -13.65 -13.17 6.20
C ASN A 176 -13.37 -11.76 5.65
N LEU A 177 -14.14 -10.77 6.11
CA LEU A 177 -14.09 -9.39 5.59
C LEU A 177 -12.70 -8.77 5.75
N TYR A 178 -12.07 -8.96 6.91
CA TYR A 178 -10.73 -8.45 7.19
C TYR A 178 -9.69 -9.01 6.20
N SER A 179 -9.71 -10.33 5.97
CA SER A 179 -8.79 -11.00 5.04
C SER A 179 -9.02 -10.59 3.60
N ASN A 180 -10.29 -10.49 3.18
CA ASN A 180 -10.64 -10.06 1.83
C ASN A 180 -10.15 -8.63 1.55
N LEU A 181 -10.36 -7.71 2.50
CA LEU A 181 -9.86 -6.33 2.40
C LEU A 181 -8.33 -6.27 2.30
N LEU A 182 -7.63 -7.07 3.10
CA LEU A 182 -6.18 -7.19 3.01
C LEU A 182 -5.73 -7.72 1.64
N ASP A 183 -6.37 -8.76 1.11
CA ASP A 183 -6.04 -9.32 -0.21
C ASP A 183 -6.18 -8.27 -1.32
N TYR A 184 -7.23 -7.44 -1.28
CA TYR A 184 -7.43 -6.33 -2.23
C TYR A 184 -6.32 -5.28 -2.15
N VAL A 185 -5.98 -4.83 -0.94
CA VAL A 185 -4.99 -3.77 -0.74
C VAL A 185 -3.58 -4.26 -1.05
N ILE A 186 -3.22 -5.43 -0.53
CA ILE A 186 -1.88 -6.00 -0.66
C ILE A 186 -1.57 -6.34 -2.11
N SER A 187 -2.54 -6.88 -2.86
CA SER A 187 -2.33 -7.18 -4.28
C SER A 187 -1.98 -5.94 -5.11
N ALA A 188 -2.71 -4.83 -4.90
CA ALA A 188 -2.41 -3.56 -5.55
C ALA A 188 -1.04 -2.99 -5.10
N ALA A 189 -0.71 -3.09 -3.81
CA ALA A 189 0.55 -2.60 -3.25
C ALA A 189 1.77 -3.41 -3.76
N LEU A 190 1.68 -4.74 -3.79
CA LEU A 190 2.75 -5.63 -4.24
C LEU A 190 3.19 -5.34 -5.68
N LEU A 191 2.24 -5.03 -6.58
CA LEU A 191 2.55 -4.59 -7.93
C LEU A 191 3.51 -3.39 -7.91
N PHE A 192 3.19 -2.37 -7.11
CA PHE A 192 4.02 -1.17 -7.03
C PHE A 192 5.33 -1.39 -6.29
N TYR A 193 5.39 -2.27 -5.28
CA TYR A 193 6.66 -2.63 -4.64
C TYR A 193 7.62 -3.31 -5.61
N ILE A 194 7.13 -4.25 -6.43
CA ILE A 194 7.92 -4.89 -7.48
C ILE A 194 8.40 -3.85 -8.49
N LEU A 195 7.52 -2.95 -8.95
CA LEU A 195 7.88 -1.88 -9.89
C LEU A 195 8.91 -0.90 -9.31
N THR A 196 8.80 -0.55 -8.02
CA THR A 196 9.75 0.35 -7.36
C THR A 196 11.14 -0.27 -7.30
N ILE A 197 11.24 -1.57 -7.01
CA ILE A 197 12.52 -2.27 -6.99
C ILE A 197 13.05 -2.49 -8.39
N LEU A 198 12.22 -2.83 -9.38
CA LEU A 198 12.62 -2.85 -10.80
C LEU A 198 13.17 -1.48 -11.25
N GLY A 199 12.60 -0.40 -10.70
CA GLY A 199 13.07 0.96 -10.89
C GLY A 199 14.57 1.12 -10.59
N ILE A 200 15.15 0.36 -9.65
CA ILE A 200 16.56 0.54 -9.25
C ILE A 200 17.51 0.12 -10.38
N PHE A 201 17.19 -0.97 -11.08
CA PHE A 201 17.97 -1.47 -12.20
C PHE A 201 17.94 -0.46 -13.35
N ARG A 202 16.75 0.07 -13.63
CA ARG A 202 16.55 1.13 -14.63
C ARG A 202 17.26 2.43 -14.24
N LEU A 203 17.21 2.82 -12.96
CA LEU A 203 17.81 4.06 -12.49
C LEU A 203 19.33 3.99 -12.49
N ARG A 204 19.91 2.85 -12.10
CA ARG A 204 21.36 2.65 -12.14
C ARG A 204 21.91 2.71 -13.56
N ALA A 205 21.12 2.32 -14.56
CA ALA A 205 21.44 2.52 -15.96
C ALA A 205 21.24 3.98 -16.42
N LYS A 206 20.18 4.66 -15.94
CA LYS A 206 19.85 6.04 -16.31
C LYS A 206 20.81 7.07 -15.70
N TRP A 207 21.23 6.85 -14.46
CA TRP A 207 22.07 7.75 -13.66
C TRP A 207 23.27 6.98 -13.05
N PRO A 208 24.26 6.61 -13.88
CA PRO A 208 25.44 5.87 -13.41
C PRO A 208 26.30 6.71 -12.47
N ASP A 209 26.51 8.00 -12.78
CA ASP A 209 27.50 8.87 -12.12
C ASP A 209 26.97 9.65 -10.92
N ARG A 210 25.70 9.46 -10.55
CA ARG A 210 25.12 10.18 -9.41
C ARG A 210 25.67 9.61 -8.10
N GLU A 211 26.00 10.50 -7.16
CA GLU A 211 26.43 10.09 -5.82
C GLU A 211 25.34 9.26 -5.13
N ARG A 212 25.76 8.17 -4.48
CA ARG A 212 24.89 7.24 -3.74
C ARG A 212 25.39 7.15 -2.31
N PRO A 213 24.86 7.97 -1.39
CA PRO A 213 25.30 8.00 0.01
C PRO A 213 25.14 6.65 0.70
N TYR A 214 24.10 5.90 0.32
CA TYR A 214 23.91 4.50 0.72
C TYR A 214 23.75 3.64 -0.53
N ARG A 215 24.31 2.42 -0.48
CA ARG A 215 24.15 1.39 -1.52
C ARG A 215 23.56 0.16 -0.88
N VAL A 216 22.55 -0.40 -1.53
CA VAL A 216 21.90 -1.61 -1.05
C VAL A 216 22.88 -2.76 -1.01
N TRP A 217 22.95 -3.37 0.16
CA TRP A 217 23.78 -4.54 0.38
C TRP A 217 23.27 -5.74 -0.41
N GLY A 218 24.20 -6.53 -0.98
CA GLY A 218 23.88 -7.73 -1.74
C GLY A 218 23.23 -7.47 -3.10
N TYR A 219 23.36 -6.28 -3.68
CA TYR A 219 22.99 -6.03 -5.07
C TYR A 219 23.81 -6.91 -6.04
N PRO A 220 23.22 -7.52 -7.08
CA PRO A 220 21.81 -7.48 -7.49
C PRO A 220 20.93 -8.60 -6.91
N ILE A 221 21.48 -9.47 -6.07
CA ILE A 221 20.84 -10.69 -5.58
C ILE A 221 19.67 -10.36 -4.63
N VAL A 222 19.89 -9.54 -3.60
CA VAL A 222 18.85 -9.17 -2.63
C VAL A 222 17.62 -8.53 -3.32
N PRO A 223 17.75 -7.61 -4.31
CA PRO A 223 16.57 -7.07 -4.99
C PRO A 223 15.89 -8.10 -5.88
N ALA A 224 16.66 -8.98 -6.53
CA ALA A 224 16.09 -10.07 -7.32
C ALA A 224 15.29 -11.04 -6.44
N LEU A 225 15.82 -11.42 -5.27
CA LEU A 225 15.12 -12.26 -4.30
C LEU A 225 13.83 -11.61 -3.81
N TYR A 226 13.84 -10.29 -3.57
CA TYR A 226 12.61 -9.58 -3.24
C TYR A 226 11.58 -9.65 -4.36
N ILE A 227 11.99 -9.36 -5.61
CA ILE A 227 11.08 -9.40 -6.77
C ILE A 227 10.48 -10.80 -6.92
N VAL A 228 11.28 -11.85 -6.76
CA VAL A 228 10.81 -13.24 -6.82
C VAL A 228 9.85 -13.53 -5.67
N GLY A 229 10.18 -13.16 -4.44
CA GLY A 229 9.32 -13.38 -3.27
C GLY A 229 7.99 -12.63 -3.38
N ALA A 230 8.03 -11.32 -3.62
CA ALA A 230 6.85 -10.48 -3.81
C ALA A 230 6.01 -10.93 -5.03
N GLY A 231 6.66 -11.29 -6.13
CA GLY A 231 6.01 -11.82 -7.33
C GLY A 231 5.35 -13.17 -7.08
N THR A 232 5.98 -14.05 -6.30
CA THR A 232 5.40 -15.33 -5.89
C THR A 232 4.17 -15.11 -5.02
N THR A 233 4.23 -14.22 -4.02
CA THR A 233 3.06 -13.86 -3.21
C THR A 233 1.93 -13.32 -4.08
N LEU A 234 2.24 -12.45 -5.04
CA LEU A 234 1.26 -11.91 -5.97
C LEU A 234 0.63 -13.00 -6.85
N ALA A 235 1.43 -13.94 -7.34
CA ALA A 235 0.96 -15.08 -8.14
C ALA A 235 0.08 -16.03 -7.32
N VAL A 236 0.46 -16.30 -6.07
CA VAL A 236 -0.33 -17.12 -5.13
C VAL A 236 -1.67 -16.44 -4.83
N LEU A 237 -1.70 -15.14 -4.59
CA LEU A 237 -2.93 -14.36 -4.41
C LEU A 237 -3.80 -14.43 -5.67
N LEU A 238 -3.20 -14.24 -6.85
CA LEU A 238 -3.91 -14.34 -8.12
C LEU A 238 -4.48 -15.74 -8.36
N HIS A 239 -3.79 -16.82 -7.96
CA HIS A 239 -4.24 -18.18 -8.20
C HIS A 239 -5.31 -18.63 -7.20
N HIS A 240 -5.11 -18.39 -5.91
CA HIS A 240 -5.99 -18.89 -4.85
C HIS A 240 -7.12 -17.92 -4.48
N ARG A 241 -6.94 -16.62 -4.72
CA ARG A 241 -7.87 -15.55 -4.39
C ARG A 241 -8.21 -14.74 -5.65
N THR A 242 -8.44 -15.43 -6.76
CA THR A 242 -8.75 -14.83 -8.08
C THR A 242 -9.84 -13.78 -7.99
N ALA A 243 -10.93 -14.07 -7.28
CA ALA A 243 -12.12 -13.23 -7.18
C ALA A 243 -11.92 -11.91 -6.43
N THR A 244 -10.92 -11.82 -5.55
CA THR A 244 -10.61 -10.58 -4.82
C THR A 244 -9.47 -9.82 -5.51
N THR A 245 -8.39 -10.52 -5.83
CA THR A 245 -7.12 -9.93 -6.29
C THR A 245 -7.22 -9.13 -7.60
N TRP A 246 -8.03 -9.58 -8.57
CA TRP A 246 -8.18 -8.90 -9.87
C TRP A 246 -8.78 -7.48 -9.78
N LEU A 247 -9.60 -7.21 -8.76
CA LEU A 247 -10.25 -5.92 -8.58
C LEU A 247 -9.25 -4.82 -8.22
N GLY A 248 -8.21 -5.16 -7.45
CA GLY A 248 -7.10 -4.24 -7.17
C GLY A 248 -6.45 -3.74 -8.47
N PHE A 249 -6.20 -4.64 -9.42
CA PHE A 249 -5.63 -4.29 -10.72
C PHE A 249 -6.57 -3.43 -11.58
N ILE A 250 -7.87 -3.70 -11.55
CA ILE A 250 -8.86 -2.86 -12.26
C ILE A 250 -8.84 -1.44 -11.71
N LEU A 251 -8.80 -1.28 -10.39
CA LEU A 251 -8.75 0.04 -9.77
C LEU A 251 -7.46 0.79 -10.13
N VAL A 252 -6.33 0.08 -10.20
CA VAL A 252 -5.07 0.65 -10.70
C VAL A 252 -5.22 1.10 -12.15
N LEU A 253 -5.74 0.23 -13.02
CA LEU A 253 -5.90 0.52 -14.45
C LEU A 253 -6.92 1.64 -14.72
N ALA A 254 -7.94 1.79 -13.87
CA ALA A 254 -8.89 2.91 -13.93
C ALA A 254 -8.22 4.27 -13.75
N GLY A 255 -7.01 4.33 -13.18
CA GLY A 255 -6.21 5.56 -13.12
C GLY A 255 -5.67 5.99 -14.49
N VAL A 256 -5.50 5.07 -15.44
CA VAL A 256 -4.97 5.37 -16.79
C VAL A 256 -5.87 6.33 -17.58
N PRO A 257 -7.19 6.10 -17.74
CA PRO A 257 -8.06 7.03 -18.44
C PRO A 257 -8.17 8.37 -17.71
N VAL A 258 -8.14 8.39 -16.38
CA VAL A 258 -8.17 9.63 -15.58
C VAL A 258 -6.90 10.45 -15.82
N TYR A 259 -5.72 9.81 -15.86
CA TYR A 259 -4.48 10.48 -16.21
C TYR A 259 -4.54 11.09 -17.62
N GLY A 260 -5.07 10.34 -18.59
CA GLY A 260 -5.28 10.81 -19.95
C GLY A 260 -6.19 12.03 -20.03
N LEU A 261 -7.31 12.00 -19.29
CA LEU A 261 -8.26 13.09 -19.22
C LEU A 261 -7.65 14.34 -18.57
N LEU A 262 -6.95 14.19 -17.44
CA LEU A 262 -6.29 15.31 -16.77
C LEU A 262 -5.21 15.96 -17.64
N ARG A 263 -4.45 15.14 -18.37
CA ARG A 263 -3.46 15.63 -19.33
C ARG A 263 -4.12 16.38 -20.48
N TYR A 264 -5.23 15.87 -21.00
CA TYR A 264 -6.01 16.51 -22.05
C TYR A 264 -6.58 17.86 -21.59
N ILE A 265 -7.13 17.92 -20.38
CA ILE A 265 -7.66 19.15 -19.78
C ILE A 265 -6.53 20.19 -19.59
N ARG A 266 -5.38 19.79 -19.02
CA ARG A 266 -4.25 20.70 -18.81
C ARG A 266 -3.73 21.27 -20.14
N ALA A 267 -3.63 20.44 -21.18
CA ALA A 267 -3.24 20.88 -22.52
C ALA A 267 -4.22 21.89 -23.14
N ARG A 268 -5.52 21.81 -22.82
CA ARG A 268 -6.55 22.76 -23.26
C ARG A 268 -6.57 24.07 -22.46
N ILE A 269 -6.20 24.03 -21.18
CA ILE A 269 -6.25 25.19 -20.27
C ILE A 269 -4.97 26.05 -20.35
N GLY A 270 -3.92 25.58 -21.03
CA GLY A 270 -2.72 26.39 -21.28
C GLY A 270 -1.86 26.63 -20.04
N ALA A 271 -1.66 25.59 -19.23
CA ALA A 271 -0.73 25.59 -18.09
C ALA A 271 0.43 24.61 -18.31
#